data_AF-A0A2S0LD69-F1
#
_entry.id   AF-A0A2S0LD69-F1
#
_cell.length_a   1.000
_cell.length_b   1.000
_cell.length_c   1.000
_cell.angle_alpha   90.00
_cell.angle_beta   90.00
_cell.angle_gamma   90.00
#
_symmetry.space_group_name_H-M   'P 1'
#
loop_
_entity.id
_entity.type
_entity.pdbx_description
1 polymer ?
#
loop_
_entity_poly.entity_id
_entity_poly.type
_entity_poly.pdbx_seq_one_letter_code
_entity_poly.pdbx_strand_id
1 'polypeptide(L)'
;MKKIILTLSILASLFTACQKEENGGKQLPDNPQNNQTTQSGTTTIQAGKEYIISPEVGGPNQPNQVYLDLSTGKTTLIKRDSWDIALYCGDEFYAILNPTIGMAVSATSLTSMTTSIPKDDFLLLNTSVGQQNQAKFAASHIIDDPRGHLAPTKAEPGSGTAIAEISANPEDNKIYLMSMGFEISNVTPVKGSVNLLGNHRGWAKIRVLRNGNGYKVLYAKNTTTHEASVKTYTVDKDPQYNFIFLKLETGDKVQVQPRKRDWDLCFSTFTGWFSQKYSVQNAINFYPDFIINNLLGGTRATFFTPASSIEERDNLYNQYTIENTKKLNLSTEKYNSQIIIGKNWRDLQNGLLRNVYFVIQDGDGNFFKLKIKAYKNDAGERGYPTLEYQLLK
;
A
#
# COMPACT_ATOMS: atom_id res chain seq x y z
N MET A 1 -50.10 -61.43 6.83
CA MET A 1 -50.36 -60.00 6.54
C MET A 1 -49.24 -59.16 7.12
N LYS A 2 -48.40 -58.58 6.26
CA LYS A 2 -47.62 -57.32 6.41
C LYS A 2 -46.55 -57.34 5.32
N LYS A 3 -46.81 -56.64 4.21
CA LYS A 3 -45.82 -56.36 3.16
C LYS A 3 -44.99 -55.18 3.67
N ILE A 4 -43.68 -55.38 3.83
CA ILE A 4 -42.73 -54.29 4.09
C ILE A 4 -42.15 -53.90 2.74
N ILE A 5 -42.48 -52.68 2.30
CA ILE A 5 -41.94 -52.04 1.11
C ILE A 5 -40.63 -51.36 1.54
N LEU A 6 -39.50 -51.82 1.00
CA LEU A 6 -38.21 -51.17 1.19
C LEU A 6 -37.99 -50.22 0.00
N THR A 7 -38.23 -48.93 0.20
CA THR A 7 -37.87 -47.87 -0.76
C THR A 7 -36.37 -47.59 -0.65
N LEU A 8 -35.62 -47.95 -1.68
CA LEU A 8 -34.20 -47.62 -1.84
C LEU A 8 -34.09 -46.22 -2.47
N SER A 9 -33.83 -45.20 -1.66
CA SER A 9 -33.60 -43.83 -2.14
C SER A 9 -32.13 -43.69 -2.56
N ILE A 10 -31.89 -43.61 -3.87
CA ILE A 10 -30.58 -43.32 -4.45
C ILE A 10 -30.30 -41.83 -4.24
N LEU A 11 -29.36 -41.51 -3.34
CA LEU A 11 -28.86 -40.16 -3.11
C LEU A 11 -27.83 -39.85 -4.22
N ALA A 12 -28.25 -39.10 -5.24
CA ALA A 12 -27.33 -38.56 -6.23
C ALA A 12 -26.53 -37.41 -5.60
N SER A 13 -25.27 -37.68 -5.25
CA SER A 13 -24.31 -36.66 -4.85
C SER A 13 -23.89 -35.86 -6.09
N LEU A 14 -24.49 -34.67 -6.24
CA LEU A 14 -23.99 -33.64 -7.14
C LEU A 14 -22.64 -33.15 -6.59
N PHE A 15 -21.55 -33.64 -7.16
CA PHE A 15 -20.25 -33.01 -7.05
C PHE A 15 -20.32 -31.66 -7.78
N THR A 16 -20.53 -30.59 -7.03
CA THR A 16 -20.30 -29.23 -7.53
C THR A 16 -18.79 -29.07 -7.71
N ALA A 17 -18.30 -29.29 -8.93
CA ALA A 17 -16.96 -28.93 -9.30
C ALA A 17 -16.83 -27.39 -9.17
N CYS A 18 -16.03 -26.94 -8.20
CA CYS A 18 -15.52 -25.57 -8.19
C CYS A 18 -14.74 -25.37 -9.49
N GLN A 19 -15.34 -24.69 -10.47
CA GLN A 19 -14.56 -24.06 -11.52
C GLN A 19 -13.67 -23.03 -10.82
N LYS A 20 -12.37 -23.33 -10.80
CA LYS A 20 -11.34 -22.34 -10.54
C LYS A 20 -11.48 -21.30 -11.64
N GLU A 21 -12.02 -20.12 -11.32
CA GLU A 21 -11.86 -18.96 -12.19
C GLU A 21 -10.35 -18.75 -12.32
N GLU A 22 -9.78 -19.15 -13.46
CA GLU A 22 -8.50 -18.62 -13.87
C GLU A 22 -8.69 -17.12 -14.00
N ASN A 23 -8.10 -16.35 -13.09
CA ASN A 23 -7.88 -14.92 -13.28
C ASN A 23 -6.97 -14.77 -14.50
N GLY A 24 -7.54 -14.85 -15.70
CA GLY A 24 -6.87 -14.50 -16.94
C GLY A 24 -6.41 -13.06 -16.81
N GLY A 25 -5.10 -12.84 -16.87
CA GLY A 25 -4.52 -11.51 -16.84
C GLY A 25 -5.13 -10.63 -17.93
N LYS A 26 -5.08 -9.32 -17.75
CA LYS A 26 -5.59 -8.36 -18.75
C LYS A 26 -4.86 -8.59 -20.07
N GLN A 27 -5.56 -9.13 -21.06
CA GLN A 27 -5.01 -9.33 -22.39
C GLN A 27 -4.86 -7.96 -23.07
N LEU A 28 -3.66 -7.39 -23.01
CA LEU A 28 -3.34 -6.15 -23.71
C LEU A 28 -3.16 -6.41 -25.21
N PRO A 29 -3.61 -5.52 -26.10
CA PRO A 29 -3.53 -5.74 -27.55
C PRO A 29 -2.08 -5.86 -28.04
N ASP A 30 -1.81 -6.82 -28.92
CA ASP A 30 -0.47 -7.15 -29.46
C ASP A 30 0.03 -6.20 -30.55
N ASN A 31 -0.83 -5.30 -31.07
CA ASN A 31 -0.52 -4.44 -32.20
C ASN A 31 -1.13 -3.03 -32.06
N PRO A 32 -0.51 -1.99 -32.66
CA PRO A 32 -1.14 -0.68 -32.80
C PRO A 32 -2.28 -0.77 -33.82
N GLN A 33 -3.50 -1.05 -33.35
CA GLN A 33 -4.70 -0.91 -34.17
C GLN A 33 -5.48 0.35 -33.81
N ASN A 34 -5.95 1.02 -34.86
CA ASN A 34 -6.66 2.30 -34.85
C ASN A 34 -7.76 2.40 -33.78
N ASN A 35 -7.84 3.61 -33.22
CA ASN A 35 -8.77 4.06 -32.18
C ASN A 35 -10.15 3.38 -32.23
N GLN A 36 -10.49 2.66 -31.15
CA GLN A 36 -11.87 2.47 -30.74
C GLN A 36 -12.00 2.76 -29.25
N THR A 37 -12.74 3.83 -28.94
CA THR A 37 -13.27 4.11 -27.61
C THR A 37 -14.47 3.21 -27.38
N THR A 38 -14.33 2.18 -26.54
CA THR A 38 -15.48 1.44 -26.01
C THR A 38 -16.00 2.11 -24.74
N GLN A 39 -17.31 2.33 -24.68
CA GLN A 39 -18.01 2.90 -23.53
C GLN A 39 -17.85 2.02 -22.28
N SER A 40 -16.84 2.34 -21.46
CA SER A 40 -16.81 2.15 -20.00
C SER A 40 -15.43 2.61 -19.49
N GLY A 41 -15.09 3.89 -19.65
CA GLY A 41 -13.97 4.56 -18.94
C GLY A 41 -12.59 3.87 -18.93
N THR A 42 -12.34 2.90 -19.82
CA THR A 42 -11.12 2.08 -19.85
C THR A 42 -10.35 2.49 -21.10
N THR A 43 -9.17 3.08 -20.92
CA THR A 43 -8.32 3.41 -22.06
C THR A 43 -7.68 2.11 -22.54
N THR A 44 -7.83 1.79 -23.82
CA THR A 44 -7.08 0.66 -24.40
C THR A 44 -5.62 1.11 -24.55
N ILE A 45 -4.74 0.57 -23.71
CA ILE A 45 -3.32 0.89 -23.76
C ILE A 45 -2.67 0.13 -24.92
N GLN A 46 -2.28 0.90 -25.94
CA GLN A 46 -1.52 0.44 -27.11
C GLN A 46 -0.02 0.39 -26.82
N ALA A 47 0.63 -0.71 -27.18
CA ALA A 47 2.08 -0.84 -27.16
C ALA A 47 2.73 0.23 -28.04
N GLY A 48 3.89 0.73 -27.65
CA GLY A 48 4.59 1.75 -28.45
C GLY A 48 4.13 3.20 -28.22
N LYS A 49 2.93 3.41 -27.68
CA LYS A 49 2.33 4.74 -27.51
C LYS A 49 2.64 5.34 -26.14
N GLU A 50 2.95 6.62 -26.12
CA GLU A 50 3.17 7.41 -24.90
C GLU A 50 1.82 7.83 -24.30
N TYR A 51 1.71 7.69 -22.97
CA TYR A 51 0.57 8.13 -22.18
C TYR A 51 1.04 9.06 -21.08
N ILE A 52 0.34 10.19 -20.92
CA ILE A 52 0.58 11.15 -19.84
C ILE A 52 -0.59 11.06 -18.85
N ILE A 53 -0.26 10.89 -17.56
CA ILE A 53 -1.25 10.88 -16.47
C ILE A 53 -0.79 11.85 -15.38
N SER A 54 -1.74 12.54 -14.77
CA SER A 54 -1.53 13.42 -13.63
C SER A 54 -2.38 12.93 -12.44
N PRO A 55 -1.83 12.09 -11.55
CA PRO A 55 -2.55 11.58 -10.40
C PRO A 55 -3.04 12.71 -9.48
N GLU A 56 -4.33 12.71 -9.16
CA GLU A 56 -5.01 13.75 -8.37
C GLU A 56 -4.70 13.66 -6.85
N VAL A 57 -3.43 13.79 -6.49
CA VAL A 57 -2.96 13.72 -5.09
C VAL A 57 -3.58 14.83 -4.22
N GLY A 58 -3.98 15.95 -4.85
CA GLY A 58 -4.80 16.99 -4.22
C GLY A 58 -4.00 18.17 -3.66
N GLY A 59 -2.86 18.49 -4.27
CA GLY A 59 -2.09 19.70 -3.93
C GLY A 59 -1.18 19.55 -2.71
N PRO A 60 -0.77 20.66 -2.08
CA PRO A 60 0.36 20.66 -1.14
C PRO A 60 0.08 20.00 0.23
N ASN A 61 -1.18 19.68 0.53
CA ASN A 61 -1.55 18.88 1.70
C ASN A 61 -1.66 17.37 1.42
N GLN A 62 -1.66 16.99 0.13
CA GLN A 62 -1.71 15.61 -0.36
C GLN A 62 -2.81 14.77 0.32
N PRO A 63 -4.09 15.17 0.25
CA PRO A 63 -5.17 14.49 0.96
C PRO A 63 -5.48 13.08 0.45
N ASN A 64 -4.99 12.70 -0.73
CA ASN A 64 -5.45 11.51 -1.42
C ASN A 64 -4.37 10.45 -1.61
N GLN A 65 -4.80 9.20 -1.59
CA GLN A 65 -4.16 8.06 -2.23
C GLN A 65 -4.74 7.91 -3.63
N VAL A 66 -3.89 7.89 -4.66
CA VAL A 66 -4.32 7.70 -6.05
C VAL A 66 -3.71 6.42 -6.60
N TYR A 67 -4.54 5.40 -6.76
CA TYR A 67 -4.17 4.13 -7.36
C TYR A 67 -4.21 4.25 -8.88
N LEU A 68 -3.20 3.72 -9.56
CA LEU A 68 -3.08 3.70 -11.02
C LEU A 68 -2.88 2.26 -11.50
N ASP A 69 -3.73 1.85 -12.43
CA ASP A 69 -3.55 0.65 -13.26
C ASP A 69 -2.89 1.05 -14.58
N LEU A 70 -1.65 0.61 -14.80
CA LEU A 70 -0.88 0.97 -16.00
C LEU A 70 -1.45 0.30 -17.27
N SER A 71 -2.11 -0.84 -17.10
CA SER A 71 -2.68 -1.63 -18.20
C SER A 71 -3.95 -1.01 -18.78
N THR A 72 -4.65 -0.16 -18.02
CA THR A 72 -5.89 0.50 -18.45
C THR A 72 -5.85 2.02 -18.39
N GLY A 73 -4.81 2.59 -17.77
CA GLY A 73 -4.72 4.00 -17.42
C GLY A 73 -5.72 4.46 -16.36
N LYS A 74 -6.49 3.55 -15.76
CA LYS A 74 -7.52 3.88 -14.79
C LYS A 74 -6.90 4.36 -13.49
N THR A 75 -7.40 5.48 -12.97
CA THR A 75 -7.09 5.95 -11.62
C THR A 75 -8.26 5.72 -10.66
N THR A 76 -7.95 5.44 -9.39
CA THR A 76 -8.92 5.39 -8.30
C THR A 76 -8.42 6.27 -7.16
N LEU A 77 -9.22 7.28 -6.80
CA LEU A 77 -8.88 8.27 -5.78
C LEU A 77 -9.57 7.93 -4.47
N ILE A 78 -8.82 7.91 -3.37
CA ILE A 78 -9.31 7.66 -2.02
C ILE A 78 -8.71 8.68 -1.06
N LYS A 79 -9.52 9.23 -0.14
CA LYS A 79 -9.01 10.11 0.91
C LYS A 79 -8.17 9.32 1.91
N ARG A 80 -6.95 9.77 2.19
CA ARG A 80 -5.95 8.96 2.90
C ARG A 80 -6.23 8.72 4.39
N ASP A 81 -7.17 9.47 4.98
CA ASP A 81 -7.64 9.31 6.37
C ASP A 81 -8.97 8.53 6.50
N SER A 82 -9.46 7.93 5.41
CA SER A 82 -10.72 7.16 5.38
C SER A 82 -10.63 5.78 6.03
N TRP A 83 -9.43 5.30 6.35
CA TRP A 83 -9.18 3.99 6.97
C TRP A 83 -8.07 4.08 8.01
N ASP A 84 -8.01 3.12 8.93
CA ASP A 84 -7.01 3.09 10.00
C ASP A 84 -6.14 1.81 9.97
N ILE A 85 -6.75 0.65 9.70
CA ILE A 85 -6.03 -0.63 9.52
C ILE A 85 -6.54 -1.37 8.30
N ALA A 86 -5.76 -2.33 7.80
CA ALA A 86 -6.21 -3.27 6.78
C ALA A 86 -5.80 -4.71 7.14
N LEU A 87 -6.66 -5.68 6.84
CA LEU A 87 -6.50 -7.10 7.20
C LEU A 87 -6.25 -7.92 5.95
N TYR A 88 -5.17 -8.72 5.96
CA TYR A 88 -4.66 -9.42 4.79
C TYR A 88 -5.61 -10.55 4.33
N CYS A 89 -5.81 -10.65 3.01
CA CYS A 89 -6.71 -11.63 2.42
C CYS A 89 -6.03 -12.92 1.92
N GLY A 90 -4.69 -13.03 2.01
CA GLY A 90 -3.97 -14.27 1.71
C GLY A 90 -4.16 -15.35 2.78
N ASP A 91 -3.37 -16.41 2.74
CA ASP A 91 -3.56 -17.56 3.64
C ASP A 91 -3.16 -17.21 5.09
N GLU A 92 -2.09 -16.44 5.27
CA GLU A 92 -1.61 -15.99 6.57
C GLU A 92 -2.52 -14.90 7.18
N PHE A 93 -2.31 -14.60 8.46
CA PHE A 93 -3.12 -13.64 9.19
C PHE A 93 -2.30 -12.42 9.62
N TYR A 94 -2.23 -11.42 8.74
CA TYR A 94 -1.55 -10.15 9.02
C TYR A 94 -2.53 -8.97 9.07
N ALA A 95 -2.15 -7.94 9.80
CA ALA A 95 -2.83 -6.65 9.84
C ALA A 95 -1.79 -5.53 9.62
N ILE A 96 -2.12 -4.55 8.78
CA ILE A 96 -1.30 -3.37 8.53
C ILE A 96 -1.98 -2.12 9.07
N LEU A 97 -1.19 -1.16 9.49
CA LEU A 97 -1.59 0.20 9.85
C LEU A 97 -1.78 1.04 8.59
N ASN A 98 -2.41 2.20 8.72
CA ASN A 98 -2.41 3.19 7.65
C ASN A 98 -1.08 3.98 7.62
N PRO A 99 -0.16 3.69 6.68
CA PRO A 99 1.13 4.37 6.63
C PRO A 99 0.99 5.81 6.13
N THR A 100 -0.16 6.20 5.58
CA THR A 100 -0.32 7.48 4.90
C THR A 100 -0.69 8.62 5.87
N ILE A 101 -0.92 8.33 7.15
CA ILE A 101 -1.33 9.31 8.17
C ILE A 101 -0.47 9.28 9.44
N GLY A 102 0.70 8.64 9.41
CA GLY A 102 1.63 8.66 10.56
C GLY A 102 1.18 7.78 11.73
N MET A 103 0.44 6.70 11.49
CA MET A 103 0.10 5.72 12.54
C MET A 103 1.33 4.91 12.96
N ALA A 104 1.35 4.52 14.24
CA ALA A 104 2.37 3.66 14.82
C ALA A 104 1.79 2.88 16.01
N VAL A 105 2.37 1.72 16.33
CA VAL A 105 1.94 0.88 17.45
C VAL A 105 3.12 0.40 18.29
N SER A 106 2.84 -0.01 19.53
CA SER A 106 3.75 -0.77 20.38
C SER A 106 3.00 -1.89 21.06
N ALA A 107 3.58 -3.09 21.05
CA ALA A 107 3.01 -4.25 21.72
C ALA A 107 3.07 -4.09 23.25
N THR A 108 2.07 -4.60 23.94
CA THR A 108 2.05 -4.65 25.41
C THR A 108 2.00 -6.08 25.91
N SER A 109 2.29 -6.27 27.19
CA SER A 109 2.08 -7.55 27.87
C SER A 109 0.62 -7.80 28.27
N LEU A 110 -0.29 -6.87 27.97
CA LEU A 110 -1.68 -6.92 28.39
C LEU A 110 -2.52 -7.85 27.52
N THR A 111 -3.49 -8.50 28.16
CA THR A 111 -4.52 -9.34 27.53
C THR A 111 -5.93 -8.77 27.66
N SER A 112 -6.12 -7.72 28.50
CA SER A 112 -7.41 -7.04 28.73
C SER A 112 -7.48 -5.65 28.10
N MET A 113 -8.58 -5.38 27.37
CA MET A 113 -8.83 -4.10 26.68
C MET A 113 -9.25 -2.98 27.65
N THR A 114 -9.49 -3.28 28.93
CA THR A 114 -9.95 -2.34 29.95
C THR A 114 -8.86 -1.75 30.82
N THR A 115 -7.60 -2.10 30.57
CA THR A 115 -6.46 -1.44 31.21
C THR A 115 -6.03 -0.22 30.41
N SER A 116 -5.95 0.95 31.04
CA SER A 116 -5.36 2.15 30.40
C SER A 116 -3.86 1.96 30.24
N ILE A 117 -3.32 2.31 29.08
CA ILE A 117 -1.88 2.21 28.79
C ILE A 117 -1.29 3.61 28.83
N PRO A 118 -0.16 3.86 29.50
CA PRO A 118 0.53 5.15 29.41
C PRO A 118 0.79 5.50 27.95
N LYS A 119 0.61 6.78 27.60
CA LYS A 119 0.97 7.27 26.26
C LYS A 119 2.47 7.14 26.08
N ASP A 120 2.90 6.88 24.85
CA ASP A 120 4.31 6.78 24.50
C ASP A 120 4.61 7.72 23.32
N ASP A 121 5.16 8.89 23.61
CA ASP A 121 5.49 9.89 22.61
C ASP A 121 6.53 9.39 21.58
N PHE A 122 7.20 8.25 21.85
CA PHE A 122 8.01 7.56 20.86
C PHE A 122 7.18 7.06 19.66
N LEU A 123 5.87 6.92 19.77
CA LEU A 123 4.97 6.56 18.67
C LEU A 123 4.46 7.77 17.86
N LEU A 124 4.81 9.01 18.25
CA LEU A 124 4.42 10.20 17.49
C LEU A 124 5.36 10.40 16.31
N LEU A 125 4.83 10.27 15.09
CA LEU A 125 5.54 10.43 13.82
C LEU A 125 5.30 11.82 13.17
N ASN A 126 5.24 12.86 14.01
CA ASN A 126 5.01 14.25 13.61
C ASN A 126 6.25 15.00 13.15
N THR A 127 7.44 14.37 13.15
CA THR A 127 8.68 15.03 12.78
C THR A 127 8.97 14.87 11.29
N SER A 128 9.11 15.99 10.60
CA SER A 128 9.62 16.02 9.22
C SER A 128 11.11 15.66 9.18
N VAL A 129 11.60 15.26 8.00
CA VAL A 129 13.03 15.00 7.74
C VAL A 129 13.87 16.18 8.27
N GLY A 130 14.84 15.90 9.16
CA GLY A 130 15.77 16.89 9.71
C GLY A 130 15.35 17.59 11.01
N GLN A 131 14.19 17.27 11.60
CA GLN A 131 13.72 17.85 12.88
C GLN A 131 13.64 16.84 14.03
N GLN A 132 14.50 15.81 14.02
CA GLN A 132 14.44 14.72 15.01
C GLN A 132 15.03 15.16 16.35
N ASN A 133 14.22 15.17 17.42
CA ASN A 133 14.72 15.24 18.81
C ASN A 133 15.07 13.85 19.37
N GLN A 134 14.57 12.76 18.74
CA GLN A 134 14.95 11.37 19.01
C GLN A 134 14.90 10.57 17.70
N ALA A 135 15.98 9.88 17.35
CA ALA A 135 16.00 9.07 16.15
C ALA A 135 15.15 7.80 16.33
N LYS A 136 14.10 7.67 15.50
CA LYS A 136 13.27 6.47 15.42
C LYS A 136 13.81 5.58 14.31
N PHE A 137 14.20 4.35 14.65
CA PHE A 137 14.84 3.44 13.72
C PHE A 137 13.99 2.21 13.43
N ALA A 138 14.22 1.58 12.27
CA ALA A 138 13.52 0.36 11.86
C ALA A 138 13.49 -0.74 12.94
N ALA A 139 14.58 -0.90 13.71
CA ALA A 139 14.67 -1.87 14.79
C ALA A 139 13.66 -1.68 15.94
N SER A 140 13.03 -0.50 16.05
CA SER A 140 11.98 -0.26 17.04
C SER A 140 10.65 -0.94 16.71
N HIS A 141 10.45 -1.38 15.46
CA HIS A 141 9.26 -2.12 15.01
C HIS A 141 7.92 -1.44 15.29
N ILE A 142 7.88 -0.11 15.22
CA ILE A 142 6.67 0.67 15.53
C ILE A 142 5.77 0.94 14.31
N ILE A 143 6.23 0.59 13.11
CA ILE A 143 5.51 0.72 11.83
C ILE A 143 5.64 -0.57 11.04
N ASP A 144 4.72 -0.81 10.09
CA ASP A 144 4.88 -1.92 9.14
C ASP A 144 6.10 -1.71 8.26
N ASP A 145 6.72 -2.80 7.83
CA ASP A 145 7.86 -2.75 6.91
C ASP A 145 7.49 -1.98 5.62
N PRO A 146 8.11 -0.80 5.39
CA PRO A 146 7.90 -0.02 4.21
C PRO A 146 8.16 -0.79 2.93
N ARG A 147 8.96 -1.86 2.92
CA ARG A 147 9.18 -2.69 1.72
C ARG A 147 7.98 -3.55 1.34
N GLY A 148 6.94 -3.63 2.17
CA GLY A 148 5.72 -4.40 1.90
C GLY A 148 5.83 -5.88 2.27
N HIS A 149 6.86 -6.24 3.05
CA HIS A 149 7.00 -7.58 3.60
C HIS A 149 6.12 -7.72 4.83
N LEU A 150 5.22 -8.70 4.83
CA LEU A 150 4.28 -8.92 5.94
C LEU A 150 4.91 -9.75 7.06
N ALA A 151 5.63 -10.80 6.69
CA ALA A 151 6.32 -11.67 7.64
C ALA A 151 7.65 -11.06 8.10
N PRO A 152 8.01 -11.17 9.39
CA PRO A 152 9.31 -10.75 9.87
C PRO A 152 10.41 -11.70 9.40
N THR A 153 11.60 -11.15 9.16
CA THR A 153 12.81 -11.92 8.86
C THR A 153 13.78 -11.89 10.04
N LYS A 154 14.29 -13.06 10.47
CA LYS A 154 15.17 -13.17 11.66
C LYS A 154 16.42 -12.28 11.61
N ALA A 155 16.95 -12.05 10.42
CA ALA A 155 18.14 -11.21 10.21
C ALA A 155 17.84 -9.70 10.17
N GLU A 156 16.56 -9.30 10.18
CA GLU A 156 16.10 -7.92 10.00
C GLU A 156 15.12 -7.52 11.13
N PRO A 157 15.62 -7.19 12.33
CA PRO A 157 14.76 -6.83 13.47
C PRO A 157 13.77 -5.69 13.14
N GLY A 158 12.49 -5.86 13.44
CA GLY A 158 11.47 -4.87 13.09
C GLY A 158 11.08 -4.80 11.61
N SER A 159 11.45 -5.82 10.83
CA SER A 159 10.77 -6.15 9.56
C SER A 159 9.42 -6.83 9.83
N GLY A 160 8.59 -6.93 8.79
CA GLY A 160 7.22 -7.43 8.88
C GLY A 160 6.21 -6.37 9.32
N THR A 161 4.97 -6.80 9.54
CA THR A 161 3.91 -5.93 10.10
C THR A 161 4.20 -5.56 11.55
N ALA A 162 3.82 -4.35 11.98
CA ALA A 162 4.04 -3.89 13.36
C ALA A 162 3.14 -4.62 14.37
N ILE A 163 1.92 -4.94 13.95
CA ILE A 163 1.09 -5.92 14.64
C ILE A 163 1.60 -7.29 14.18
N ALA A 164 2.05 -8.13 15.11
CA ALA A 164 2.59 -9.45 14.79
C ALA A 164 1.55 -10.31 14.06
N GLU A 165 2.01 -11.38 13.40
CA GLU A 165 1.09 -12.36 12.81
C GLU A 165 0.07 -12.81 13.86
N ILE A 166 -1.20 -12.82 13.48
CA ILE A 166 -2.27 -13.18 14.39
C ILE A 166 -2.18 -14.69 14.62
N SER A 167 -1.87 -15.10 15.84
CA SER A 167 -1.77 -16.50 16.26
C SER A 167 -3.14 -17.17 16.26
N ALA A 168 -3.16 -18.47 15.96
CA ALA A 168 -4.33 -19.31 16.17
C ALA A 168 -4.69 -19.47 17.65
N ASN A 169 -3.71 -19.33 18.56
CA ASN A 169 -3.94 -19.27 20.00
C ASN A 169 -4.27 -17.83 20.41
N PRO A 170 -5.49 -17.55 20.92
CA PRO A 170 -5.90 -16.20 21.29
C PRO A 170 -4.96 -15.51 22.31
N GLU A 171 -4.38 -16.24 23.24
CA GLU A 171 -3.53 -15.69 24.32
C GLU A 171 -2.18 -15.14 23.83
N ASP A 172 -1.74 -15.57 22.64
CA ASP A 172 -0.53 -15.06 22.01
C ASP A 172 -0.78 -13.72 21.30
N ASN A 173 -2.03 -13.40 20.99
CA ASN A 173 -2.41 -12.15 20.34
C ASN A 173 -2.47 -11.01 21.35
N LYS A 174 -1.42 -10.19 21.37
CA LYS A 174 -1.24 -9.10 22.34
C LYS A 174 -2.11 -7.88 22.03
N ILE A 175 -2.32 -7.06 23.06
CA ILE A 175 -2.88 -5.73 22.92
C ILE A 175 -1.77 -4.76 22.52
N TYR A 176 -2.06 -3.90 21.57
CA TYR A 176 -1.17 -2.84 21.11
C TYR A 176 -1.69 -1.48 21.57
N LEU A 177 -0.79 -0.65 22.10
CA LEU A 177 -1.00 0.79 22.16
C LEU A 177 -0.82 1.36 20.76
N MET A 178 -1.72 2.25 20.34
CA MET A 178 -1.73 2.83 19.01
C MET A 178 -1.77 4.35 19.06
N SER A 179 -0.82 4.98 18.36
CA SER A 179 -0.93 6.36 17.90
C SER A 179 -1.83 6.36 16.66
N MET A 180 -2.99 7.03 16.73
CA MET A 180 -3.98 7.06 15.63
C MET A 180 -3.57 7.92 14.44
N GLY A 181 -2.31 8.34 14.38
CA GLY A 181 -1.78 9.23 13.36
C GLY A 181 -2.33 10.64 13.49
N PHE A 182 -2.36 11.36 12.38
CA PHE A 182 -2.72 12.78 12.34
C PHE A 182 -3.81 13.02 11.30
N GLU A 183 -4.59 14.08 11.55
CA GLU A 183 -5.51 14.63 10.55
C GLU A 183 -4.73 15.11 9.32
N ILE A 184 -5.40 15.20 8.19
CA ILE A 184 -4.85 15.86 7.02
C ILE A 184 -4.85 17.37 7.30
N SER A 185 -3.70 18.02 7.11
CA SER A 185 -3.60 19.47 7.29
C SER A 185 -4.48 20.22 6.29
N ASN A 186 -5.11 21.31 6.75
CA ASN A 186 -5.81 22.29 5.93
C ASN A 186 -5.01 23.58 5.72
N VAL A 187 -3.77 23.63 6.20
CA VAL A 187 -2.90 24.81 6.10
C VAL A 187 -2.25 24.84 4.73
N THR A 188 -2.46 25.91 3.97
CA THR A 188 -1.72 26.14 2.72
C THR A 188 -0.28 26.53 3.05
N PRO A 189 0.74 25.75 2.64
CA PRO A 189 2.14 26.10 2.87
C PRO A 189 2.63 27.15 1.88
N VAL A 190 3.84 27.67 2.13
CA VAL A 190 4.58 28.46 1.15
C VAL A 190 4.74 27.66 -0.16
N LYS A 191 4.64 28.35 -1.30
CA LYS A 191 4.80 27.74 -2.62
C LYS A 191 6.09 26.93 -2.70
N GLY A 192 6.01 25.76 -3.34
CA GLY A 192 7.09 24.78 -3.41
C GLY A 192 7.23 23.83 -2.22
N SER A 193 6.51 24.08 -1.11
CA SER A 193 6.53 23.26 0.11
C SER A 193 5.25 22.44 0.30
N VAL A 194 5.24 21.60 1.33
CA VAL A 194 4.06 20.82 1.75
C VAL A 194 3.75 21.07 3.22
N ASN A 195 2.49 20.85 3.60
CA ASN A 195 2.07 20.75 4.99
C ASN A 195 1.14 19.55 5.11
N LEU A 196 1.62 18.44 5.67
CA LEU A 196 0.94 17.15 5.52
C LEU A 196 0.11 16.77 6.75
N LEU A 197 0.49 17.21 7.94
CA LEU A 197 -0.06 16.72 9.20
C LEU A 197 -0.80 17.87 9.92
N GLY A 198 -2.06 17.62 10.27
CA GLY A 198 -2.87 18.43 11.17
C GLY A 198 -2.74 17.94 12.62
N ASN A 199 -3.83 17.97 13.37
CA ASN A 199 -3.83 17.55 14.77
C ASN A 199 -3.63 16.04 14.91
N HIS A 200 -3.03 15.62 16.03
CA HIS A 200 -2.96 14.20 16.39
C HIS A 200 -4.37 13.65 16.65
N ARG A 201 -4.67 12.47 16.10
CA ARG A 201 -6.00 11.83 16.18
C ARG A 201 -6.24 11.09 17.50
N GLY A 202 -5.30 11.18 18.44
CA GLY A 202 -5.41 10.57 19.77
C GLY A 202 -4.84 9.14 19.86
N TRP A 203 -5.16 8.49 20.97
CA TRP A 203 -4.58 7.20 21.35
C TRP A 203 -5.65 6.13 21.46
N ALA A 204 -5.34 4.92 21.02
CA ALA A 204 -6.23 3.78 21.08
C ALA A 204 -5.50 2.50 21.50
N LYS A 205 -6.30 1.46 21.78
CA LYS A 205 -5.88 0.09 22.02
C LYS A 205 -6.50 -0.80 20.95
N ILE A 206 -5.73 -1.76 20.47
CA ILE A 206 -6.21 -2.76 19.52
C ILE A 206 -5.73 -4.16 19.89
N ARG A 207 -6.61 -5.14 19.72
CA ARG A 207 -6.27 -6.58 19.70
C ARG A 207 -6.94 -7.19 18.48
N VAL A 208 -6.20 -8.01 17.75
CA VAL A 208 -6.74 -8.73 16.59
C VAL A 208 -6.64 -10.22 16.86
N LEU A 209 -7.70 -10.96 16.59
CA LEU A 209 -7.81 -12.41 16.77
C LEU A 209 -8.23 -13.04 15.44
N ARG A 210 -7.92 -14.33 15.25
CA ARG A 210 -8.54 -15.10 14.16
C ARG A 210 -10.00 -15.38 14.48
N ASN A 211 -10.84 -15.43 13.45
CA ASN A 211 -12.23 -15.84 13.54
C ASN A 211 -12.61 -16.66 12.31
N GLY A 212 -12.51 -17.99 12.41
CA GLY A 212 -12.58 -18.87 11.24
C GLY A 212 -11.47 -18.54 10.24
N ASN A 213 -11.84 -18.29 8.98
CA ASN A 213 -10.91 -17.80 7.94
C ASN A 213 -10.74 -16.26 7.95
N GLY A 214 -11.45 -15.56 8.83
CA GLY A 214 -11.39 -14.11 8.96
C GLY A 214 -10.78 -13.65 10.29
N TYR A 215 -11.16 -12.45 10.69
CA TYR A 215 -10.61 -11.76 11.84
C TYR A 215 -11.71 -11.29 12.79
N LYS A 216 -11.35 -11.18 14.06
CA LYS A 216 -12.09 -10.43 15.07
C LYS A 216 -11.19 -9.32 15.59
N VAL A 217 -11.58 -8.07 15.33
CA VAL A 217 -10.85 -6.87 15.76
C VAL A 217 -11.52 -6.29 16.99
N LEU A 218 -10.78 -6.14 18.08
CA LEU A 218 -11.19 -5.42 19.28
C LEU A 218 -10.51 -4.07 19.30
N TYR A 219 -11.28 -3.01 19.50
CA TYR A 219 -10.82 -1.63 19.51
C TYR A 219 -11.41 -0.86 20.68
N ALA A 220 -10.60 -0.01 21.30
CA ALA A 220 -11.09 0.95 22.28
C ALA A 220 -10.23 2.22 22.28
N LYS A 221 -10.82 3.36 22.66
CA LYS A 221 -10.03 4.54 23.04
C LYS A 221 -9.10 4.15 24.19
N ASN A 222 -7.90 4.74 24.25
CA ASN A 222 -6.91 4.33 25.26
C ASN A 222 -7.42 4.51 26.70
N THR A 223 -8.27 5.53 26.92
CA THR A 223 -8.93 5.85 28.19
C THR A 223 -10.06 4.89 28.59
N THR A 224 -10.45 3.93 27.74
CA THR A 224 -11.50 2.97 28.07
C THR A 224 -11.08 2.04 29.20
N THR A 225 -11.87 2.01 30.28
CA THR A 225 -11.68 1.16 31.46
C THR A 225 -12.82 0.16 31.70
N HIS A 226 -13.82 0.11 30.82
CA HIS A 226 -15.00 -0.77 30.93
C HIS A 226 -15.23 -1.59 29.66
N GLU A 227 -15.50 -2.89 29.81
CA GLU A 227 -15.59 -3.83 28.68
C GLU A 227 -16.72 -3.47 27.72
N ALA A 228 -17.84 -2.94 28.23
CA ALA A 228 -18.98 -2.51 27.41
C ALA A 228 -18.65 -1.41 26.40
N SER A 229 -17.52 -0.69 26.58
CA SER A 229 -17.05 0.36 25.68
C SER A 229 -16.00 -0.14 24.67
N VAL A 230 -15.69 -1.44 24.67
CA VAL A 230 -14.80 -2.08 23.70
C VAL A 230 -15.60 -2.45 22.46
N LYS A 231 -15.23 -1.89 21.31
CA LYS A 231 -15.85 -2.20 20.02
C LYS A 231 -15.26 -3.48 19.46
N THR A 232 -16.10 -4.33 18.89
CA THR A 232 -15.70 -5.62 18.30
C THR A 232 -16.23 -5.72 16.88
N TYR A 233 -15.37 -6.04 15.93
CA TYR A 233 -15.71 -6.17 14.51
C TYR A 233 -15.30 -7.53 13.98
N THR A 234 -16.17 -8.17 13.20
CA THR A 234 -15.84 -9.38 12.45
C THR A 234 -15.57 -9.01 10.99
N VAL A 235 -14.45 -9.50 10.46
CA VAL A 235 -14.01 -9.19 9.10
C VAL A 235 -13.62 -10.48 8.38
N ASP A 236 -14.39 -10.83 7.36
CA ASP A 236 -14.07 -11.95 6.47
C ASP A 236 -13.03 -11.53 5.43
N LYS A 237 -12.18 -12.49 5.03
CA LYS A 237 -11.24 -12.30 3.91
C LYS A 237 -12.00 -12.31 2.58
N ASP A 238 -11.50 -11.56 1.61
CA ASP A 238 -11.97 -11.60 0.23
C ASP A 238 -10.78 -11.87 -0.72
N PRO A 239 -10.75 -13.02 -1.42
CA PRO A 239 -9.62 -13.39 -2.26
C PRO A 239 -9.39 -12.47 -3.47
N GLN A 240 -10.36 -11.61 -3.83
CA GLN A 240 -10.19 -10.63 -4.92
C GLN A 240 -9.25 -9.46 -4.54
N TYR A 241 -9.02 -9.24 -3.25
CA TYR A 241 -8.26 -8.11 -2.73
C TYR A 241 -6.99 -8.55 -2.02
N ASN A 242 -6.04 -7.62 -1.84
CA ASN A 242 -4.90 -7.86 -0.95
C ASN A 242 -5.33 -7.72 0.51
N PHE A 243 -6.20 -6.75 0.80
CA PHE A 243 -6.65 -6.44 2.16
C PHE A 243 -8.12 -5.99 2.20
N ILE A 244 -8.78 -6.21 3.34
CA ILE A 244 -10.00 -5.51 3.74
C ILE A 244 -9.65 -4.36 4.68
N PHE A 245 -10.09 -3.15 4.37
CA PHE A 245 -9.76 -1.94 5.14
C PHE A 245 -10.87 -1.59 6.11
N LEU A 246 -10.49 -1.11 7.30
CA LEU A 246 -11.41 -0.80 8.40
C LEU A 246 -11.14 0.60 8.96
N LYS A 247 -12.21 1.36 9.19
CA LYS A 247 -12.20 2.54 10.06
C LYS A 247 -12.51 2.10 11.48
N LEU A 248 -11.58 2.27 12.42
CA LEU A 248 -11.70 1.64 13.73
C LEU A 248 -12.77 2.27 14.64
N GLU A 249 -12.96 3.58 14.53
CA GLU A 249 -13.96 4.27 15.35
C GLU A 249 -15.39 3.89 14.95
N THR A 250 -15.67 3.67 13.67
CA THR A 250 -17.04 3.36 13.19
C THR A 250 -17.26 1.87 12.93
N GLY A 251 -16.21 1.12 12.61
CA GLY A 251 -16.31 -0.27 12.16
C GLY A 251 -16.57 -0.40 10.65
N ASP A 252 -16.57 0.70 9.91
CA ASP A 252 -16.88 0.69 8.48
C ASP A 252 -15.79 -0.03 7.69
N LYS A 253 -16.21 -0.98 6.84
CA LYS A 253 -15.37 -1.55 5.79
C LYS A 253 -15.33 -0.56 4.63
N VAL A 254 -14.13 -0.20 4.18
CA VAL A 254 -13.95 0.83 3.15
C VAL A 254 -13.18 0.26 1.96
N GLN A 255 -13.61 0.60 0.75
CA GLN A 255 -12.92 0.18 -0.46
C GLN A 255 -11.76 1.15 -0.73
N VAL A 256 -10.53 0.73 -0.43
CA VAL A 256 -9.33 1.58 -0.58
C VAL A 256 -8.51 1.15 -1.79
N GLN A 257 -7.94 -0.05 -1.76
CA GLN A 257 -7.26 -0.60 -2.94
C GLN A 257 -8.30 -1.12 -3.95
N PRO A 258 -8.09 -0.96 -5.26
CA PRO A 258 -8.77 -1.78 -6.26
C PRO A 258 -8.49 -3.28 -6.03
N ARG A 259 -9.13 -4.17 -6.82
CA ARG A 259 -8.81 -5.61 -6.80
C ARG A 259 -7.31 -5.81 -6.99
N LYS A 260 -6.76 -6.89 -6.44
CA LYS A 260 -5.29 -7.03 -6.33
C LYS A 260 -4.52 -7.05 -7.66
N ARG A 261 -5.20 -7.26 -8.80
CA ARG A 261 -4.67 -7.17 -10.17
C ARG A 261 -5.10 -5.90 -10.94
N ASP A 262 -5.83 -5.00 -10.28
CA ASP A 262 -6.42 -3.79 -10.87
C ASP A 262 -5.75 -2.49 -10.43
N TRP A 263 -4.50 -2.58 -9.98
CA TRP A 263 -3.64 -1.42 -9.74
C TRP A 263 -2.18 -1.86 -9.64
N ASP A 264 -1.28 -0.96 -10.05
CA ASP A 264 0.16 -1.16 -10.05
C ASP A 264 0.86 -0.19 -9.14
N LEU A 265 0.47 1.09 -9.18
CA LEU A 265 1.13 2.18 -8.47
C LEU A 265 0.12 2.90 -7.58
N CYS A 266 0.58 3.42 -6.43
CA CYS A 266 -0.20 4.33 -5.60
C CYS A 266 0.63 5.56 -5.23
N PHE A 267 0.07 6.74 -5.50
CA PHE A 267 0.66 8.05 -5.19
C PHE A 267 0.05 8.57 -3.89
N SER A 268 0.88 8.86 -2.88
CA SER A 268 0.44 9.35 -1.56
C SER A 268 1.59 9.93 -0.73
N THR A 269 1.29 10.44 0.46
CA THR A 269 2.25 10.47 1.57
C THR A 269 2.49 9.07 2.13
N PHE A 270 3.63 8.86 2.79
CA PHE A 270 3.98 7.54 3.33
C PHE A 270 4.92 7.62 4.54
N THR A 271 4.59 6.91 5.60
CA THR A 271 5.46 6.64 6.75
C THR A 271 6.39 5.48 6.42
N GLY A 272 7.71 5.70 6.49
CA GLY A 272 8.67 4.62 6.30
C GLY A 272 10.10 5.09 6.35
N TRP A 273 10.98 4.32 5.72
CA TRP A 273 12.38 4.69 5.48
C TRP A 273 12.69 4.62 4.00
N PHE A 274 13.81 5.23 3.62
CA PHE A 274 14.17 5.37 2.22
C PHE A 274 15.05 4.25 1.66
N SER A 275 15.94 3.69 2.47
CA SER A 275 16.91 2.72 1.97
C SER A 275 16.20 1.45 1.47
N GLN A 276 16.49 1.05 0.23
CA GLN A 276 16.05 -0.23 -0.33
C GLN A 276 16.74 -1.41 0.35
N LYS A 277 17.95 -1.19 0.89
CA LYS A 277 18.62 -2.15 1.76
C LYS A 277 18.16 -1.94 3.17
N TYR A 278 17.74 -3.01 3.83
CA TYR A 278 17.44 -2.97 5.24
C TYR A 278 18.69 -2.60 6.05
N SER A 279 18.49 -1.79 7.07
CA SER A 279 19.43 -1.52 8.14
C SER A 279 18.63 -1.26 9.40
N VAL A 280 19.09 -1.79 10.52
CA VAL A 280 18.50 -1.53 11.84
C VAL A 280 18.43 -0.04 12.16
N GLN A 281 19.31 0.78 11.56
CA GLN A 281 19.40 2.24 11.73
C GLN A 281 18.65 3.03 10.64
N ASN A 282 17.85 2.37 9.79
CA ASN A 282 17.02 3.07 8.84
C ASN A 282 16.04 3.99 9.59
N ALA A 283 16.19 5.31 9.40
CA ALA A 283 15.38 6.30 10.09
C ALA A 283 13.95 6.32 9.55
N ILE A 284 12.99 6.17 10.45
CA ILE A 284 11.56 6.28 10.17
C ILE A 284 11.20 7.76 10.04
N ASN A 285 10.55 8.12 8.93
CA ASN A 285 10.07 9.47 8.68
C ASN A 285 8.71 9.42 7.97
N PHE A 286 8.01 10.55 7.96
CA PHE A 286 6.83 10.75 7.15
C PHE A 286 7.17 11.54 5.88
N TYR A 287 7.03 10.90 4.72
CA TYR A 287 7.44 11.45 3.43
C TYR A 287 6.24 11.94 2.60
N PRO A 288 6.38 13.10 1.93
CA PRO A 288 5.49 13.47 0.83
C PRO A 288 5.93 12.81 -0.48
N ASP A 289 5.07 12.89 -1.49
CA ASP A 289 5.40 12.55 -2.88
C ASP A 289 5.99 11.14 -3.01
N PHE A 290 5.31 10.17 -2.39
CA PHE A 290 5.76 8.80 -2.35
C PHE A 290 4.95 7.96 -3.33
N ILE A 291 5.62 7.06 -4.04
CA ILE A 291 4.99 6.15 -5.00
C ILE A 291 5.29 4.72 -4.56
N ILE A 292 4.28 3.97 -4.18
CA ILE A 292 4.43 2.53 -3.90
C ILE A 292 3.99 1.70 -5.12
N ASN A 293 4.62 0.54 -5.31
CA ASN A 293 4.16 -0.47 -6.27
C ASN A 293 3.43 -1.63 -5.57
N ASN A 294 2.43 -2.22 -6.22
CA ASN A 294 1.61 -3.31 -5.70
C ASN A 294 2.38 -4.64 -5.62
N LEU A 295 3.29 -4.76 -4.65
CA LEU A 295 4.15 -5.93 -4.48
C LEU A 295 3.35 -7.23 -4.34
N LEU A 296 2.26 -7.20 -3.56
CA LEU A 296 1.38 -8.34 -3.26
C LEU A 296 0.49 -8.73 -4.45
N GLY A 297 0.14 -7.77 -5.31
CA GLY A 297 -0.53 -8.03 -6.58
C GLY A 297 0.38 -8.61 -7.67
N GLY A 298 1.69 -8.65 -7.43
CA GLY A 298 2.69 -9.16 -8.36
C GLY A 298 3.53 -8.08 -9.06
N THR A 299 3.19 -6.80 -8.89
CA THR A 299 3.92 -5.71 -9.54
C THR A 299 5.36 -5.65 -9.04
N ARG A 300 6.32 -5.59 -9.97
CA ARG A 300 7.76 -5.41 -9.71
C ARG A 300 8.24 -4.16 -10.41
N ALA A 301 9.23 -3.50 -9.85
CA ALA A 301 9.81 -2.30 -10.44
C ALA A 301 11.33 -2.30 -10.33
N THR A 302 11.96 -1.52 -11.21
CA THR A 302 13.36 -1.12 -11.13
C THR A 302 13.50 0.31 -11.63
N PHE A 303 14.63 0.94 -11.32
CA PHE A 303 15.05 2.23 -11.84
C PHE A 303 16.51 2.13 -12.27
N PHE A 304 16.92 3.05 -13.14
CA PHE A 304 18.29 3.13 -13.62
C PHE A 304 19.04 4.25 -12.91
N THR A 305 20.38 4.21 -13.00
CA THR A 305 21.24 5.28 -12.49
C THR A 305 20.77 6.62 -13.05
N PRO A 306 20.66 7.68 -12.22
CA PRO A 306 20.32 9.01 -12.71
C PRO A 306 21.26 9.45 -13.81
N ALA A 307 20.72 9.89 -14.94
CA ALA A 307 21.48 10.49 -16.02
C ALA A 307 22.04 11.86 -15.60
N SER A 308 23.06 12.34 -16.30
CA SER A 308 23.67 13.64 -16.01
C SER A 308 22.73 14.81 -16.30
N SER A 309 21.80 14.65 -17.25
CA SER A 309 20.83 15.67 -17.65
C SER A 309 19.44 15.09 -17.96
N ILE A 310 18.44 15.98 -18.06
CA ILE A 310 17.09 15.64 -18.51
C ILE A 310 17.11 15.08 -19.94
N GLU A 311 17.89 15.71 -20.82
CA GLU A 311 18.05 15.30 -22.23
C GLU A 311 18.65 13.90 -22.35
N GLU A 312 19.70 13.61 -21.56
CA GLU A 312 20.30 12.27 -21.53
C GLU A 312 19.30 11.23 -21.01
N ARG A 313 18.56 11.55 -19.94
CA ARG A 313 17.49 10.68 -19.43
C ARG A 313 16.43 10.41 -20.50
N ASP A 314 16.01 11.43 -21.23
CA ASP A 314 14.98 11.29 -22.27
C ASP A 314 15.50 10.47 -23.47
N ASN A 315 16.76 10.65 -23.87
CA ASN A 315 17.40 9.81 -24.89
C ASN A 315 17.48 8.34 -24.45
N LEU A 316 17.93 8.06 -23.22
CA LEU A 316 17.99 6.70 -22.67
C LEU A 316 16.60 6.07 -22.55
N TYR A 317 15.61 6.84 -22.10
CA TYR A 317 14.22 6.41 -22.02
C TYR A 317 13.65 6.05 -23.39
N ASN A 318 13.89 6.87 -24.41
CA ASN A 318 13.40 6.66 -25.77
C ASN A 318 14.02 5.41 -26.41
N GLN A 319 15.31 5.17 -26.16
CA GLN A 319 16.03 3.98 -26.65
C GLN A 319 15.68 2.69 -25.90
N TYR A 320 15.01 2.77 -24.74
CA TYR A 320 14.67 1.59 -23.95
C TYR A 320 13.50 0.81 -24.58
N THR A 321 13.71 -0.49 -24.80
CA THR A 321 12.78 -1.42 -25.48
C THR A 321 12.55 -2.70 -24.66
N ILE A 322 11.66 -3.57 -25.16
CA ILE A 322 11.44 -4.90 -24.56
C ILE A 322 12.72 -5.77 -24.54
N GLU A 323 13.61 -5.62 -25.52
CA GLU A 323 14.87 -6.37 -25.59
C GLU A 323 15.84 -5.99 -24.46
N ASN A 324 15.79 -4.74 -23.98
CA ASN A 324 16.50 -4.34 -22.77
C ASN A 324 15.89 -5.00 -21.54
N THR A 325 14.56 -5.12 -21.51
CA THR A 325 13.81 -5.70 -20.38
C THR A 325 14.07 -7.20 -20.22
N LYS A 326 14.17 -7.94 -21.34
CA LYS A 326 14.50 -9.38 -21.34
C LYS A 326 15.85 -9.71 -20.68
N LYS A 327 16.74 -8.73 -20.53
CA LYS A 327 18.03 -8.87 -19.84
C LYS A 327 17.90 -8.67 -18.32
N LEU A 328 16.76 -8.21 -17.83
CA LEU A 328 16.45 -8.05 -16.42
C LEU A 328 15.80 -9.32 -15.89
N ASN A 329 16.17 -9.71 -14.67
CA ASN A 329 15.41 -10.69 -13.90
C ASN A 329 14.69 -10.00 -12.74
N LEU A 330 13.46 -9.52 -13.00
CA LEU A 330 12.63 -8.82 -12.02
C LEU A 330 12.09 -9.72 -10.90
N SER A 331 12.28 -11.04 -10.98
CA SER A 331 11.92 -11.97 -9.90
C SER A 331 12.97 -12.04 -8.78
N THR A 332 14.12 -11.38 -8.94
CA THR A 332 15.20 -11.41 -7.93
C THR A 332 14.86 -10.58 -6.70
N GLU A 333 15.42 -10.98 -5.54
CA GLU A 333 15.12 -10.37 -4.23
C GLU A 333 15.35 -8.85 -4.17
N LYS A 334 16.31 -8.33 -4.95
CA LYS A 334 16.58 -6.88 -5.01
C LYS A 334 15.39 -6.05 -5.54
N TYR A 335 14.44 -6.67 -6.23
CA TYR A 335 13.22 -6.03 -6.73
C TYR A 335 11.97 -6.40 -5.91
N ASN A 336 12.15 -7.23 -4.87
CA ASN A 336 11.08 -7.66 -3.98
C ASN A 336 10.80 -6.57 -2.93
N SER A 337 10.33 -5.40 -3.38
CA SER A 337 10.00 -4.27 -2.51
C SER A 337 8.90 -3.41 -3.13
N GLN A 338 8.00 -2.89 -2.30
CA GLN A 338 6.96 -1.94 -2.71
C GLN A 338 7.48 -0.50 -2.84
N ILE A 339 8.73 -0.22 -2.44
CA ILE A 339 9.31 1.15 -2.38
C ILE A 339 10.44 1.35 -3.37
N ILE A 340 10.51 0.53 -4.42
CA ILE A 340 11.53 0.65 -5.46
C ILE A 340 11.43 2.02 -6.13
N ILE A 341 10.22 2.42 -6.56
CA ILE A 341 10.00 3.79 -7.00
C ILE A 341 10.12 4.71 -5.78
N GLY A 342 9.27 4.50 -4.78
CA GLY A 342 9.30 5.17 -3.48
C GLY A 342 9.52 6.68 -3.63
N LYS A 343 10.65 7.15 -3.12
CA LYS A 343 11.15 8.52 -3.29
C LYS A 343 12.29 8.64 -4.31
N ASN A 344 12.77 7.53 -4.90
CA ASN A 344 13.95 7.49 -5.76
C ASN A 344 13.84 8.33 -7.04
N TRP A 345 12.64 8.80 -7.36
CA TRP A 345 12.37 9.75 -8.44
C TRP A 345 12.67 11.22 -8.07
N ARG A 346 13.02 11.49 -6.80
CA ARG A 346 13.30 12.82 -6.27
C ARG A 346 14.58 12.91 -5.44
N ASP A 347 15.20 14.06 -5.49
CA ASP A 347 16.17 14.50 -4.50
C ASP A 347 15.47 15.28 -3.39
N LEU A 348 15.58 14.81 -2.14
CA LEU A 348 14.99 15.50 -0.99
C LEU A 348 15.81 16.71 -0.55
N GLN A 349 17.12 16.75 -0.80
CA GLN A 349 17.97 17.85 -0.36
C GLN A 349 17.73 19.09 -1.22
N ASN A 350 17.72 18.90 -2.54
CA ASN A 350 17.57 20.00 -3.50
C ASN A 350 16.13 20.21 -3.97
N GLY A 351 15.21 19.29 -3.63
CA GLY A 351 13.83 19.35 -4.10
C GLY A 351 13.71 19.23 -5.62
N LEU A 352 14.58 18.46 -6.27
CA LEU A 352 14.59 18.28 -7.72
C LEU A 352 14.08 16.90 -8.12
N LEU A 353 13.48 16.82 -9.31
CA LEU A 353 13.30 15.53 -9.96
C LEU A 353 14.68 14.95 -10.29
N ARG A 354 14.86 13.67 -10.00
CA ARG A 354 16.05 12.96 -10.46
C ARG A 354 15.88 12.65 -11.95
N ASN A 355 16.98 12.68 -12.70
CA ASN A 355 17.03 12.30 -14.11
C ASN A 355 16.99 10.77 -14.26
N VAL A 356 15.98 10.12 -13.68
CA VAL A 356 15.78 8.67 -13.69
C VAL A 356 14.55 8.31 -14.51
N TYR A 357 14.53 7.08 -14.98
CA TYR A 357 13.35 6.41 -15.49
C TYR A 357 13.26 5.02 -14.88
N PHE A 358 12.06 4.44 -14.98
CA PHE A 358 11.65 3.22 -14.32
C PHE A 358 11.22 2.19 -15.34
N VAL A 359 11.37 0.92 -14.98
CA VAL A 359 10.71 -0.21 -15.64
C VAL A 359 9.86 -0.91 -14.62
N ILE A 360 8.61 -1.17 -14.98
CA ILE A 360 7.60 -1.81 -14.15
C ILE A 360 7.10 -3.05 -14.88
N GLN A 361 7.01 -4.17 -14.18
CA GLN A 361 6.22 -5.32 -14.59
C GLN A 361 4.95 -5.31 -13.74
N ASP A 362 3.77 -5.29 -14.36
CA ASP A 362 2.51 -5.39 -13.63
C ASP A 362 2.28 -6.82 -13.10
N GLY A 363 1.20 -7.02 -12.34
CA GLY A 363 0.84 -8.33 -11.81
C GLY A 363 0.55 -9.39 -12.90
N ASP A 364 0.21 -8.95 -14.11
CA ASP A 364 -0.16 -9.81 -15.24
C ASP A 364 1.03 -10.10 -16.18
N GLY A 365 2.19 -9.52 -15.89
CA GLY A 365 3.45 -9.76 -16.60
C GLY A 365 3.74 -8.77 -17.73
N ASN A 366 2.92 -7.73 -17.91
CA ASN A 366 3.15 -6.66 -18.89
C ASN A 366 4.25 -5.72 -18.41
N PHE A 367 5.10 -5.28 -19.34
CA PHE A 367 6.22 -4.39 -19.04
C PHE A 367 5.95 -2.96 -19.49
N PHE A 368 6.24 -2.01 -18.63
CA PHE A 368 6.10 -0.58 -18.89
C PHE A 368 7.42 0.13 -18.62
N LYS A 369 7.75 1.14 -19.43
CA LYS A 369 8.73 2.16 -19.05
C LYS A 369 8.03 3.42 -18.63
N LEU A 370 8.53 4.07 -17.58
CA LEU A 370 7.89 5.25 -16.96
C LEU A 370 8.94 6.29 -16.58
N LYS A 371 8.62 7.58 -16.74
CA LYS A 371 9.38 8.69 -16.16
C LYS A 371 8.46 9.74 -15.55
N ILE A 372 8.93 10.39 -14.49
CA ILE A 372 8.20 11.51 -13.89
C ILE A 372 8.58 12.81 -14.61
N LYS A 373 7.57 13.60 -14.97
CA LYS A 373 7.68 14.86 -15.71
C LYS A 373 7.57 16.06 -14.79
N ALA A 374 6.68 15.99 -13.80
CA ALA A 374 6.42 17.08 -12.87
C ALA A 374 5.97 16.53 -11.51
N TYR A 375 6.09 17.38 -10.48
CA TYR A 375 5.48 17.19 -9.16
C TYR A 375 4.87 18.49 -8.60
N LYS A 376 4.88 19.52 -9.44
CA LYS A 376 4.31 20.84 -9.20
C LYS A 376 3.42 21.23 -10.37
N ASN A 377 2.43 22.09 -10.12
CA ASN A 377 1.68 22.76 -11.18
C ASN A 377 2.43 24.00 -11.71
N ASP A 378 1.86 24.68 -12.71
CA ASP A 378 2.44 25.88 -13.33
C ASP A 378 2.61 27.05 -12.34
N ALA A 379 1.82 27.08 -11.27
CA ALA A 379 1.93 28.06 -10.19
C ALA A 379 3.05 27.75 -9.17
N GLY A 380 3.75 26.62 -9.34
CA GLY A 380 4.83 26.16 -8.46
C GLY A 380 4.36 25.42 -7.19
N GLU A 381 3.08 25.08 -7.08
CA GLU A 381 2.51 24.37 -5.94
C GLU A 381 2.80 22.88 -6.01
N ARG A 382 3.12 22.25 -4.87
CA ARG A 382 3.40 20.81 -4.75
C ARG A 382 2.12 19.95 -4.85
N GLY A 383 2.30 18.66 -5.12
CA GLY A 383 1.21 17.67 -5.05
C GLY A 383 0.44 17.52 -6.35
N TYR A 384 1.08 17.89 -7.47
CA TYR A 384 0.56 17.70 -8.82
C TYR A 384 1.56 16.87 -9.64
N PRO A 385 1.73 15.58 -9.31
CA PRO A 385 2.59 14.70 -10.10
C PRO A 385 2.07 14.56 -11.52
N THR A 386 2.97 14.51 -12.49
CA THR A 386 2.67 14.11 -13.86
C THR A 386 3.72 13.11 -14.30
N LEU A 387 3.29 11.99 -14.87
CA LEU A 387 4.14 10.94 -15.39
C LEU A 387 3.86 10.70 -16.86
N GLU A 388 4.88 10.17 -17.54
CA GLU A 388 4.80 9.64 -18.89
C GLU A 388 5.14 8.16 -18.81
N TYR A 389 4.33 7.30 -19.43
CA TYR A 389 4.59 5.87 -19.49
C TYR A 389 4.18 5.26 -20.83
N GLN A 390 4.75 4.10 -21.12
CA GLN A 390 4.55 3.38 -22.36
C GLN A 390 4.61 1.88 -22.10
N LEU A 391 3.67 1.13 -22.69
CA LEU A 391 3.70 -0.33 -22.75
C LEU A 391 4.80 -0.80 -23.72
N LEU A 392 5.66 -1.70 -23.24
CA LEU A 392 6.71 -2.37 -23.99
C LEU A 392 6.18 -3.73 -24.48
N LYS A 393 6.34 -3.99 -25.78
CA LYS A 393 6.09 -5.31 -26.40
C LYS A 393 7.23 -5.68 -27.32
#